data_AF-B8F0Q3-F1
#
_entry.id   AF-B8F0Q3-F1
#
_cell.length_a   1.000
_cell.length_b   1.000
_cell.length_c   1.000
_cell.angle_alpha   90.00
_cell.angle_beta   90.00
_cell.angle_gamma   90.00
#
_symmetry.space_group_name_H-M   'P 1'
#
loop_
_entity.id
_entity.type
_entity.pdbx_description
1 polymer ?
#
loop_
_entity_poly.entity_id
_entity_poly.type
_entity_poly.pdbx_seq_one_letter_code
_entity_poly.pdbx_strand_id
1 'polypeptide(L)'
;MPDLHKVIVKAKNSRDYTYKVCYSDAVSVLKIVRNGFENAKRRAVDALGETKDDSSSMAYHNYSYFYWMEKAKAAMNNAESMFKNAKKYQEDLKAKMDQVNKGFAHLEEKILNLGKHESK
;
A
#
# COMPACT_ATOMS: atom_id res chain seq x y z
N MET A 1 32.28 25.04 -1.42
CA MET A 1 31.06 24.26 -1.78
C MET A 1 30.23 23.68 -0.59
N PRO A 2 30.08 24.32 0.60
CA PRO A 2 29.23 23.77 1.68
C PRO A 2 27.75 23.57 1.29
N ASP A 3 27.27 24.39 0.35
CA ASP A 3 25.88 24.41 -0.07
C ASP A 3 25.51 23.24 -1.00
N LEU A 4 26.42 22.82 -1.89
CA LEU A 4 26.22 21.62 -2.72
C LEU A 4 26.15 20.34 -1.86
N HIS A 5 27.03 20.24 -0.87
CA HIS A 5 27.04 19.10 0.05
C HIS A 5 25.72 18.99 0.84
N LYS A 6 25.18 20.11 1.33
CA LYS A 6 23.88 20.13 2.03
C LYS A 6 22.73 19.66 1.14
N VAL A 7 22.68 20.07 -0.13
CA VAL A 7 21.64 19.65 -1.07
C VAL A 7 21.75 18.15 -1.38
N ILE A 8 22.97 17.63 -1.60
CA ILE A 8 23.21 16.19 -1.83
C ILE A 8 22.73 15.34 -0.64
N VAL A 9 23.10 15.74 0.59
CA VAL A 9 22.68 15.02 1.81
C VAL A 9 21.15 15.03 1.95
N LYS A 10 20.51 16.17 1.70
CA LYS A 10 19.05 16.28 1.75
C LYS A 10 18.36 15.38 0.73
N ALA A 11 18.83 15.36 -0.52
CA ALA A 11 18.28 14.51 -1.58
C ALA A 11 18.40 13.01 -1.24
N LYS A 12 19.57 12.59 -0.74
CA LYS A 12 19.80 11.21 -0.26
C LYS A 12 18.83 10.82 0.86
N ASN A 13 18.74 11.63 1.91
CA ASN A 13 17.88 11.34 3.06
C ASN A 13 16.40 11.26 2.66
N SER A 14 15.95 12.16 1.79
CA SER A 14 14.56 12.17 1.30
C SER A 14 14.23 10.91 0.48
N ARG A 15 15.15 10.51 -0.41
CA ARG A 15 15.01 9.27 -1.20
C ARG A 15 14.98 8.04 -0.30
N ASP A 16 15.92 7.94 0.64
CA ASP A 16 16.05 6.78 1.51
C ASP A 16 14.82 6.62 2.42
N TYR A 17 14.29 7.72 2.94
CA TYR A 17 13.04 7.71 3.70
C TYR A 17 11.84 7.27 2.84
N THR A 18 11.72 7.82 1.63
CA THR A 18 10.63 7.47 0.69
C THR A 18 10.66 5.97 0.34
N TYR A 19 11.84 5.42 0.07
CA TYR A 19 12.01 4.01 -0.27
C TYR A 19 11.82 3.08 0.94
N LYS A 20 12.50 3.34 2.06
CA LYS A 20 12.50 2.41 3.21
C LYS A 20 11.18 2.40 3.95
N VAL A 21 10.59 3.58 4.16
CA VAL A 21 9.39 3.70 4.99
C VAL A 21 8.17 3.65 4.09
N CYS A 22 8.00 4.63 3.21
CA CYS A 22 6.72 4.81 2.52
C CYS A 22 6.41 3.69 1.51
N TYR A 23 7.40 3.25 0.72
CA TYR A 23 7.18 2.17 -0.25
C TYR A 23 6.98 0.82 0.44
N SER A 24 7.82 0.49 1.44
CA SER A 24 7.70 -0.77 2.20
C SER A 24 6.36 -0.88 2.93
N ASP A 25 5.90 0.21 3.55
CA ASP A 25 4.61 0.26 4.25
C ASP A 25 3.46 0.06 3.27
N ALA A 26 3.47 0.78 2.14
CA ALA A 26 2.45 0.63 1.11
C ALA A 26 2.36 -0.81 0.58
N VAL A 27 3.49 -1.44 0.28
CA VAL A 27 3.55 -2.85 -0.15
C VAL A 27 3.02 -3.79 0.92
N SER A 28 3.35 -3.54 2.19
CA SER A 28 2.91 -4.37 3.32
C SER A 28 1.40 -4.31 3.51
N VAL A 29 0.81 -3.12 3.45
CA VAL A 29 -0.65 -2.95 3.55
C VAL A 29 -1.37 -3.64 2.38
N LEU A 30 -0.85 -3.53 1.15
CA LEU A 30 -1.44 -4.21 -0.01
C LEU A 30 -1.45 -5.75 0.14
N LYS A 31 -0.40 -6.33 0.74
CA LYS A 31 -0.38 -7.77 1.05
C LYS A 31 -1.48 -8.16 2.04
N ILE A 32 -1.70 -7.33 3.07
CA ILE A 32 -2.77 -7.56 4.07
C ILE A 32 -4.15 -7.49 3.41
N VAL A 33 -4.38 -6.47 2.58
CA VAL A 33 -5.64 -6.30 1.82
C VAL A 33 -5.93 -7.53 0.96
N ARG A 34 -4.94 -8.01 0.19
CA ARG A 34 -5.08 -9.20 -0.65
C ARG A 34 -5.48 -10.43 0.19
N ASN A 35 -4.79 -10.65 1.30
CA ASN A 35 -5.10 -11.77 2.20
C ASN A 35 -6.52 -11.66 2.79
N GLY A 36 -6.99 -10.45 3.08
CA GLY A 36 -8.36 -10.18 3.52
C GLY A 36 -9.41 -10.59 2.47
N PHE A 37 -9.21 -10.22 1.21
CA PHE A 37 -10.09 -10.62 0.11
C PHE A 37 -10.07 -12.13 -0.16
N GLU A 38 -8.90 -12.77 -0.13
CA GLU A 38 -8.79 -14.23 -0.28
C GLU A 38 -9.50 -14.97 0.86
N ASN A 39 -9.39 -14.46 2.10
CA ASN A 39 -10.14 -15.04 3.22
C ASN A 39 -11.66 -14.86 3.03
N ALA A 40 -12.12 -13.69 2.60
CA ALA A 40 -13.54 -13.48 2.29
C ALA A 40 -14.05 -14.46 1.22
N LYS A 41 -13.28 -14.64 0.15
CA LYS A 41 -13.58 -15.62 -0.92
C LYS A 41 -13.70 -17.03 -0.36
N ARG A 42 -12.74 -17.48 0.46
CA ARG A 42 -12.80 -18.81 1.10
C ARG A 42 -14.06 -18.98 1.94
N ARG A 43 -14.43 -17.99 2.76
CA ARG A 43 -15.66 -18.03 3.58
C ARG A 43 -16.93 -18.09 2.74
N ALA A 44 -16.96 -17.40 1.60
CA ALA A 44 -18.07 -17.49 0.67
C ALA A 44 -18.17 -18.88 0.01
N VAL A 45 -17.02 -19.52 -0.29
CA VAL A 45 -16.98 -20.92 -0.76
C VAL A 45 -17.47 -21.88 0.31
N ASP A 46 -17.05 -21.69 1.58
CA ASP A 46 -17.54 -22.49 2.72
C ASP A 46 -19.07 -22.38 2.80
N ALA A 47 -19.64 -21.17 2.74
CA ALA A 47 -21.08 -20.94 2.75
C ALA A 47 -21.81 -21.64 1.58
N LEU A 48 -21.25 -21.61 0.38
CA LEU A 48 -21.81 -22.33 -0.78
C LEU A 48 -21.74 -23.85 -0.60
N GLY A 49 -20.73 -24.36 0.10
CA GLY A 49 -20.61 -25.77 0.46
C GLY A 49 -21.78 -26.24 1.33
N GLU A 50 -22.15 -25.46 2.35
CA GLU A 50 -23.29 -25.76 3.24
C GLU A 50 -24.61 -25.87 2.47
N THR A 51 -24.80 -25.09 1.39
CA THR A 51 -26.03 -25.17 0.57
C THR A 51 -26.12 -26.43 -0.30
N LYS A 52 -25.02 -27.16 -0.47
CA LYS A 52 -24.94 -28.35 -1.34
C LYS A 52 -24.97 -29.67 -0.58
N ASP A 53 -24.78 -29.65 0.73
CA ASP A 53 -24.74 -30.85 1.55
C ASP A 53 -26.17 -31.21 1.99
N ASP A 54 -26.73 -32.28 1.45
CA ASP A 54 -28.13 -32.67 1.66
C ASP A 54 -28.32 -33.48 2.97
N SER A 55 -27.24 -33.70 3.74
CA SER A 55 -27.16 -34.75 4.75
C SER A 55 -27.39 -34.32 6.21
N SER A 56 -27.60 -33.02 6.48
CA SER A 56 -27.76 -32.50 7.83
C SER A 56 -29.07 -31.72 8.02
N SER A 57 -29.54 -31.63 9.28
CA SER A 57 -30.75 -30.87 9.66
C SER A 57 -30.80 -29.50 8.97
N MET A 58 -31.90 -29.18 8.28
CA MET A 58 -32.14 -27.88 7.65
C MET A 58 -31.83 -26.68 8.56
N ALA A 59 -32.04 -26.83 9.89
CA ALA A 59 -31.73 -25.79 10.86
C ALA A 59 -30.22 -25.56 11.06
N TYR A 60 -29.41 -26.64 11.04
CA TYR A 60 -27.95 -26.55 11.12
C TYR A 60 -27.36 -25.90 9.87
N HIS A 61 -27.85 -26.28 8.69
CA HIS A 61 -27.41 -25.70 7.42
C HIS A 61 -27.72 -24.22 7.31
N ASN A 62 -28.93 -23.79 7.68
CA ASN A 62 -29.25 -22.36 7.70
C ASN A 62 -28.33 -21.60 8.67
N TYR A 63 -28.11 -22.12 9.87
CA TYR A 63 -27.22 -21.48 10.85
C TYR A 63 -25.78 -21.38 10.35
N SER A 64 -25.21 -22.47 9.83
CA SER A 64 -23.84 -22.53 9.30
C SER A 64 -23.65 -21.62 8.08
N TYR A 65 -24.61 -21.64 7.15
CA TYR A 65 -24.64 -20.76 5.99
C TYR A 65 -24.60 -19.27 6.39
N PHE A 66 -25.51 -18.83 7.27
CA PHE A 66 -25.55 -17.44 7.71
C PHE A 66 -24.28 -17.06 8.47
N TYR A 67 -23.75 -17.96 9.30
CA TYR A 67 -22.48 -17.74 9.98
C TYR A 67 -21.33 -17.47 9.01
N TRP A 68 -21.15 -18.31 7.99
CA TRP A 68 -20.07 -18.15 7.01
C TRP A 68 -20.25 -16.92 6.13
N MET A 69 -21.49 -16.61 5.74
CA MET A 69 -21.81 -15.37 5.05
C MET A 69 -21.43 -14.13 5.87
N GLU A 70 -21.77 -14.09 7.16
CA GLU A 70 -21.42 -12.96 8.03
C GLU A 70 -19.89 -12.84 8.20
N LYS A 71 -19.17 -13.96 8.31
CA LYS A 71 -17.70 -13.94 8.30
C LYS A 71 -17.12 -13.43 6.99
N ALA A 72 -17.70 -13.79 5.85
CA ALA A 72 -17.29 -13.30 4.53
C ALA A 72 -17.49 -11.78 4.43
N LYS A 73 -18.68 -11.27 4.79
CA LYS A 73 -18.98 -9.83 4.83
C LYS A 73 -18.01 -9.06 5.71
N ALA A 74 -17.76 -9.54 6.93
CA ALA A 74 -16.82 -8.91 7.85
C ALA A 74 -15.40 -8.85 7.28
N ALA A 75 -14.94 -9.93 6.64
CA ALA A 75 -13.62 -9.96 5.99
C ALA A 75 -13.55 -8.99 4.80
N MET A 76 -14.60 -8.90 3.97
CA MET A 76 -14.68 -7.93 2.87
C MET A 76 -14.63 -6.49 3.37
N ASN A 77 -15.44 -6.14 4.38
CA ASN A 77 -15.48 -4.79 4.94
C ASN A 77 -14.11 -4.37 5.52
N ASN A 78 -13.42 -5.30 6.20
CA ASN A 78 -12.07 -5.05 6.68
C ASN A 78 -11.07 -4.86 5.53
N ALA A 79 -11.10 -5.74 4.52
CA ALA A 79 -10.24 -5.61 3.35
C ALA A 79 -10.47 -4.28 2.60
N GLU A 80 -11.72 -3.84 2.46
CA GLU A 80 -12.06 -2.55 1.85
C GLU A 80 -11.53 -1.35 2.66
N SER A 81 -11.68 -1.38 3.99
CA SER A 81 -11.12 -0.36 4.88
C SER A 81 -9.59 -0.27 4.75
N MET A 82 -8.92 -1.42 4.76
CA MET A 82 -7.47 -1.49 4.57
C MET A 82 -7.05 -1.05 3.16
N PHE A 83 -7.88 -1.29 2.14
CA PHE A 83 -7.62 -0.83 0.78
C PHE A 83 -7.71 0.70 0.67
N LYS A 84 -8.67 1.33 1.35
CA LYS A 84 -8.74 2.80 1.46
C LYS A 84 -7.46 3.37 2.10
N ASN A 85 -6.95 2.71 3.14
CA ASN A 85 -5.67 3.08 3.75
C ASN A 85 -4.50 2.90 2.78
N ALA A 86 -4.44 1.79 2.06
CA ALA A 86 -3.41 1.53 1.05
C ALA A 86 -3.39 2.63 -0.02
N LYS A 87 -4.57 3.06 -0.49
CA LYS A 87 -4.71 4.15 -1.46
C LYS A 87 -4.16 5.47 -0.91
N LYS A 88 -4.47 5.81 0.34
CA LYS A 88 -3.92 6.99 1.01
C LYS A 88 -2.39 6.92 1.08
N TYR A 89 -1.82 5.78 1.47
CA TYR A 89 -0.36 5.60 1.50
C TYR A 89 0.28 5.73 0.11
N GLN A 90 -0.40 5.26 -0.94
CA GLN A 90 0.06 5.43 -2.32
C GLN A 90 0.08 6.90 -2.74
N GLU A 91 -0.95 7.68 -2.38
CA GLU A 91 -1.02 9.12 -2.64
C GLU A 91 0.10 9.88 -1.88
N ASP A 92 0.30 9.56 -0.60
CA ASP A 92 1.38 10.14 0.23
C ASP A 92 2.77 9.81 -0.34
N LEU A 93 2.97 8.56 -0.76
CA LEU A 93 4.20 8.11 -1.40
C LEU A 93 4.46 8.89 -2.70
N LYS A 94 3.43 9.08 -3.53
CA LYS A 94 3.54 9.87 -4.76
C LYS A 94 3.97 11.30 -4.47
N ALA A 95 3.32 11.95 -3.50
CA ALA A 95 3.68 13.32 -3.10
C ALA A 95 5.14 13.43 -2.61
N LYS A 96 5.62 12.43 -1.84
CA LYS A 96 7.02 12.39 -1.39
C LYS A 96 8.00 12.14 -2.54
N MET A 97 7.67 11.26 -3.49
CA MET A 97 8.47 11.05 -4.70
C MET A 97 8.58 12.32 -5.54
N ASP A 98 7.48 13.08 -5.69
CA ASP A 98 7.48 14.35 -6.40
C ASP A 98 8.40 15.39 -5.71
N GLN A 99 8.43 15.40 -4.37
CA GLN A 99 9.37 16.23 -3.61
C GLN A 99 10.83 15.81 -3.82
N VAL A 100 11.12 14.50 -3.84
CA VAL A 100 12.45 13.96 -4.13
C VAL A 100 12.89 14.39 -5.53
N ASN A 101 12.02 14.27 -6.54
CA ASN A 101 12.30 14.67 -7.91
C ASN A 101 12.61 16.17 -8.03
N LYS A 102 11.85 17.03 -7.34
CA LYS A 102 12.16 18.46 -7.25
C LYS A 102 13.53 18.72 -6.62
N GLY A 103 13.89 17.94 -5.59
CA GLY A 103 15.21 18.01 -4.96
C GLY A 103 16.35 17.64 -5.91
N PHE A 104 16.15 16.62 -6.76
CA PHE A 104 17.11 16.25 -7.79
C PHE A 104 17.25 17.30 -8.89
N ALA A 105 16.14 17.85 -9.40
CA ALA A 105 16.17 18.92 -10.39
C ALA A 105 16.96 20.15 -9.90
N HIS A 106 16.76 20.53 -8.62
CA HIS A 106 17.54 21.62 -8.02
C HIS A 106 19.03 21.29 -7.85
N LEU A 107 19.37 20.02 -7.59
CA LEU A 107 20.77 19.57 -7.54
C LEU A 107 21.43 19.66 -8.93
N GLU A 108 20.74 19.21 -9.97
CA GLU A 108 21.19 19.29 -11.37
C GLU A 108 21.45 20.74 -11.79
N GLU A 109 20.52 21.65 -11.46
CA GLU A 109 20.68 23.09 -11.69
C GLU A 109 21.95 23.66 -11.04
N LYS A 110 22.21 23.30 -9.77
CA LYS A 110 23.42 23.75 -9.06
C LYS A 110 24.70 23.22 -9.72
N ILE A 111 24.71 21.96 -10.14
CA ILE A 111 25.87 21.35 -10.82
C ILE A 111 26.12 22.06 -12.17
N LEU A 112 25.08 22.30 -12.96
CA LEU A 112 25.18 23.01 -14.23
C LEU A 112 25.73 24.43 -14.06
N ASN A 113 25.28 25.15 -13.04
CA ASN A 113 25.76 26.51 -12.77
C ASN A 113 27.22 26.54 -12.31
N LEU A 114 27.69 25.52 -11.57
CA LEU A 114 29.10 25.39 -11.20
C LEU A 114 30.01 25.16 -12.42
N GLY A 115 29.62 24.26 -13.33
CA GLY A 115 30.40 24.02 -14.55
C GLY A 115 30.53 25.25 -15.47
N LYS A 116 29.52 26.13 -15.46
CA LYS A 116 29.56 27.41 -16.20
C LYS A 116 30.52 28.44 -15.60
N HIS A 117 30.78 28.37 -14.29
CA HIS A 117 31.70 29.28 -13.59
C HIS A 117 33.17 28.85 -13.68
N GLU A 118 33.44 27.56 -13.90
CA GLU A 118 34.81 27.02 -14.08
C GLU A 118 35.33 27.15 -15.53
N SER A 119 34.48 27.59 -16.47
CA SER A 119 34.83 27.76 -17.90
C SER A 119 35.19 29.20 -18.30
N LYS A 120 35.42 30.10 -17.33
CA LYS A 120 35.84 31.50 -17.52
C LYS A 120 37.17 31.75 -16.82
#